data_AF-A0A1V1I131-F1
#
_entry.id   AF-A0A1V1I131-F1
#
_cell.length_a   1.000
_cell.length_b   1.000
_cell.length_c   1.000
_cell.angle_alpha   90.00
_cell.angle_beta   90.00
_cell.angle_gamma   90.00
#
_symmetry.space_group_name_H-M   'P 1'
#
loop_
_entity.id
_entity.type
_entity.pdbx_description
1 polymer ?
#
loop_
_entity_poly.entity_id
_entity_poly.type
_entity_poly.pdbx_seq_one_letter_code
_entity_poly.pdbx_strand_id
1 'polypeptide(L)'
;MNCNYCKSTTIKNLLSDTNSTYTYCSNCNNIDIAYKHIAIDSILKRLLKYLDTSNKINLKIEVKQENNLILLIINNIRVFETDFKYDFTTKDIYYLENTIHELVQDYYKFDLSKVDIIVCA
;
A
#
# COMPACT_ATOMS: atom_id res chain seq x y z
N MET A 1 7.87 -18.38 -16.39
CA MET A 1 6.50 -17.97 -15.97
C MET A 1 5.83 -17.33 -17.17
N ASN A 2 4.60 -17.69 -17.49
CA ASN A 2 3.89 -17.16 -18.66
C ASN A 2 2.81 -16.18 -18.20
N CYS A 3 2.55 -15.14 -18.97
CA CYS A 3 1.46 -14.21 -18.66
C CYS A 3 0.11 -14.94 -18.71
N ASN A 4 -0.70 -14.82 -17.66
CA ASN A 4 -2.01 -15.49 -17.61
C ASN A 4 -2.97 -14.98 -18.69
N TYR A 5 -2.81 -13.72 -19.12
CA TYR A 5 -3.68 -13.05 -20.10
C TYR A 5 -3.27 -13.33 -21.55
N CYS A 6 -2.03 -13.03 -21.94
CA CYS A 6 -1.59 -13.14 -23.34
C CYS A 6 -0.69 -14.36 -23.63
N LYS A 7 -0.44 -15.23 -22.63
CA LYS A 7 0.44 -16.41 -22.70
C LYS A 7 1.90 -16.12 -23.09
N SER A 8 2.29 -14.85 -23.22
CA SER A 8 3.66 -14.44 -23.50
C SER A 8 4.63 -14.86 -22.40
N THR A 9 5.86 -15.19 -22.80
CA THR A 9 7.00 -15.47 -21.93
C THR A 9 7.78 -14.20 -21.57
N THR A 10 7.44 -13.05 -22.17
CA THR A 10 8.16 -11.77 -22.00
C THR A 10 7.74 -11.05 -20.71
N ILE A 11 8.10 -11.65 -19.58
CA ILE A 11 7.90 -11.11 -18.23
C ILE A 11 9.13 -10.28 -17.83
N LYS A 12 8.89 -9.08 -17.30
CA LYS A 12 9.92 -8.17 -16.79
C LYS A 12 9.73 -7.96 -15.28
N ASN A 13 10.81 -7.58 -14.62
CA ASN A 13 10.85 -7.36 -13.18
C ASN A 13 11.00 -5.87 -12.86
N LEU A 14 10.42 -5.45 -11.74
CA LEU A 14 10.62 -4.18 -11.08
C LEU A 14 11.09 -4.45 -9.65
N LEU A 15 12.09 -3.72 -9.19
CA LEU A 15 12.55 -3.76 -7.82
C LEU A 15 11.97 -2.57 -7.08
N SER A 16 11.37 -2.84 -5.93
CA SER A 16 10.92 -1.81 -4.99
C SER A 16 12.08 -1.38 -4.08
N ASP A 17 11.93 -0.23 -3.41
CA ASP A 17 12.88 0.28 -2.42
C ASP A 17 13.06 -0.64 -1.20
N THR A 18 12.16 -1.61 -1.04
CA THR A 18 12.18 -2.61 0.02
C THR A 18 12.76 -3.95 -0.44
N ASN A 19 13.42 -3.96 -1.61
CA ASN A 19 13.99 -5.14 -2.28
C ASN A 19 12.97 -6.25 -2.62
N SER A 20 11.67 -5.96 -2.57
CA SER A 20 10.66 -6.86 -3.12
C SER A 20 10.61 -6.74 -4.64
N THR A 21 10.51 -7.89 -5.30
CA THR A 21 10.47 -7.99 -6.77
C THR A 21 9.02 -8.11 -7.23
N TYR A 22 8.61 -7.21 -8.10
CA TYR A 22 7.31 -7.22 -8.77
C TYR A 22 7.52 -7.60 -10.23
N THR A 23 6.55 -8.30 -10.81
CA THR A 23 6.65 -8.75 -12.20
C THR A 23 5.50 -8.19 -13.02
N TYR A 24 5.77 -7.88 -14.28
CA TYR A 24 4.75 -7.45 -15.23
C TYR A 24 4.99 -8.08 -16.61
N CYS A 25 3.92 -8.26 -17.37
CA CYS A 25 4.04 -8.68 -18.76
C CYS A 25 4.19 -7.44 -19.65
N SER A 26 5.33 -7.37 -20.34
CA SER A 26 5.62 -6.25 -21.27
C SER A 26 4.65 -6.20 -22.45
N ASN A 27 4.22 -7.36 -22.96
CA ASN A 27 3.27 -7.43 -24.09
C ASN A 27 1.85 -6.99 -23.71
N CYS A 28 1.45 -7.13 -22.44
CA CYS A 28 0.16 -6.60 -21.97
C CYS A 28 0.23 -5.12 -21.58
N ASN A 29 1.43 -4.52 -21.57
CA ASN A 29 1.68 -3.16 -21.10
C ASN A 29 1.16 -2.86 -19.68
N ASN A 30 1.13 -3.88 -18.80
CA ASN A 30 0.59 -3.76 -17.44
C ASN A 30 1.64 -3.26 -16.42
N ILE A 31 2.60 -2.45 -16.86
CA ILE A 31 3.67 -1.93 -15.99
C ILE A 31 3.09 -1.03 -14.88
N ASP A 32 2.03 -0.29 -15.19
CA ASP A 32 1.36 0.63 -14.28
C ASP A 32 0.76 -0.07 -13.06
N ILE A 33 0.19 -1.26 -13.26
CA ILE A 33 -0.33 -2.09 -12.17
C ILE A 33 0.79 -2.49 -11.22
N ALA A 34 1.97 -2.83 -11.76
CA ALA A 34 3.11 -3.22 -10.94
C ALA A 34 3.65 -2.04 -10.12
N TYR A 35 3.75 -0.84 -10.70
CA TYR A 35 4.12 0.36 -9.94
C TYR A 35 3.08 0.75 -8.90
N LYS A 36 1.78 0.62 -9.20
CA LYS A 36 0.71 0.81 -8.21
C LYS A 36 0.88 -0.11 -7.00
N HIS A 37 1.16 -1.40 -7.24
CA HIS A 37 1.41 -2.37 -6.18
C HIS A 37 2.68 -2.05 -5.37
N ILE A 38 3.74 -1.59 -6.03
CA ILE A 38 4.97 -1.14 -5.34
C ILE A 38 4.66 -0.01 -4.36
N ALA A 39 3.93 1.02 -4.81
CA ALA A 39 3.60 2.16 -3.96
C ALA A 39 2.71 1.77 -2.76
N ILE A 40 1.70 0.92 -2.99
CA ILE A 40 0.83 0.38 -1.93
C ILE A 40 1.65 -0.41 -0.91
N ASP A 41 2.53 -1.30 -1.37
CA ASP A 41 3.38 -2.10 -0.49
C ASP A 41 4.35 -1.24 0.33
N SER A 42 4.92 -0.18 -0.25
CA SER A 42 5.74 0.79 0.48
C SER A 42 4.98 1.45 1.63
N ILE A 43 3.71 1.84 1.42
CA ILE A 43 2.85 2.40 2.47
C ILE A 43 2.64 1.38 3.60
N LEU A 44 2.28 0.14 3.25
CA LEU A 44 2.00 -0.92 4.24
C LEU A 44 3.25 -1.28 5.06
N LYS A 45 4.41 -1.40 4.41
CA LYS A 45 5.69 -1.66 5.11
C LYS A 45 6.08 -0.52 6.04
N ARG A 46 5.79 0.72 5.65
CA ARG A 46 6.05 1.88 6.49
C ARG A 46 5.12 1.92 7.70
N LEU A 47 3.85 1.58 7.50
CA LEU A 47 2.88 1.42 8.59
C LEU A 47 3.35 0.33 9.57
N LEU A 48 3.70 -0.86 9.08
CA LEU A 48 4.23 -1.96 9.89
C LEU A 48 5.39 -1.50 10.79
N LYS A 49 6.39 -0.84 10.20
CA LYS A 49 7.53 -0.30 10.96
C LYS A 49 7.13 0.72 12.02
N TYR A 50 6.10 1.52 11.76
CA TYR A 50 5.56 2.45 12.75
C TYR A 50 4.87 1.68 13.89
N LEU A 51 4.04 0.67 13.58
CA LEU A 51 3.36 -0.17 14.57
C LEU A 51 4.38 -0.92 15.46
N ASP A 52 5.46 -1.43 14.88
CA ASP A 52 6.57 -2.09 15.61
C ASP A 52 7.25 -1.19 16.65
N THR A 53 7.26 0.12 16.45
CA THR A 53 8.04 1.08 17.26
C THR A 53 7.15 1.99 18.12
N SER A 54 5.85 2.02 17.88
CA SER A 54 4.92 2.91 18.53
C SER A 54 4.39 2.32 19.84
N ASN A 55 4.53 3.07 20.93
CA ASN A 55 3.87 2.77 22.21
C ASN A 55 2.54 3.53 22.38
N LYS A 56 1.99 4.12 21.30
CA LYS A 56 0.77 4.92 21.39
C LYS A 56 -0.47 4.05 21.59
N ILE A 57 -1.30 4.50 22.52
CA ILE A 57 -2.56 3.84 22.91
C ILE A 57 -3.66 4.09 21.87
N ASN A 58 -3.70 5.28 21.26
CA ASN A 58 -4.66 5.65 20.22
C ASN A 58 -3.95 5.94 18.89
N LEU A 59 -4.53 5.45 17.79
CA LEU A 59 -4.01 5.63 16.45
C LEU A 59 -5.11 6.14 15.52
N LYS A 60 -4.85 7.24 14.83
CA LYS A 60 -5.57 7.63 13.62
C LYS A 60 -4.65 7.38 12.44
N ILE A 61 -5.01 6.47 11.54
CA ILE A 61 -4.23 6.11 10.36
C ILE A 61 -5.02 6.57 9.14
N GLU A 62 -4.39 7.40 8.32
CA GLU A 62 -4.99 7.92 7.10
C GLU A 62 -4.06 7.62 5.92
N VAL A 63 -4.61 6.98 4.88
CA VAL A 63 -3.94 6.85 3.58
C VAL A 63 -4.68 7.72 2.58
N LYS A 64 -3.99 8.71 2.05
CA LYS A 64 -4.60 9.73 1.20
C LYS A 64 -3.86 9.88 -0.12
N GLN A 65 -4.60 9.97 -1.22
CA GLN A 65 -4.04 10.42 -2.49
C GLN A 65 -4.10 11.95 -2.58
N GLU A 66 -2.97 12.60 -2.89
CA GLU A 66 -2.89 14.04 -3.14
C GLU A 66 -1.84 14.33 -4.20
N ASN A 67 -2.18 15.11 -5.24
CA ASN A 67 -1.23 15.65 -6.21
C ASN A 67 -0.25 14.60 -6.81
N ASN A 68 -0.76 13.47 -7.28
CA ASN A 68 0.04 12.33 -7.78
C ASN A 68 0.96 11.68 -6.73
N LEU A 69 0.65 11.84 -5.44
CA LEU A 69 1.31 11.17 -4.33
C LEU A 69 0.29 10.34 -3.58
N ILE A 70 0.78 9.28 -2.93
CA ILE A 70 0.07 8.57 -1.88
C ILE A 70 0.78 8.84 -0.55
N LEU A 71 0.00 9.23 0.46
CA LEU A 71 0.47 9.68 1.75
C LEU A 71 0.06 8.70 2.82
N LEU A 72 0.97 8.42 3.77
CA LEU A 72 0.64 7.80 5.04
C LEU A 72 0.70 8.86 6.13
N ILE A 73 -0.44 9.16 6.73
CA ILE A 73 -0.59 10.12 7.81
C ILE A 73 -1.01 9.34 9.05
N ILE A 74 -0.29 9.53 10.17
CA ILE A 74 -0.62 8.88 11.44
C ILE A 74 -0.73 9.95 12.52
N ASN A 75 -1.87 9.99 13.21
CA ASN A 75 -2.19 10.98 14.23
C ASN A 75 -1.94 12.42 13.74
N ASN A 76 -2.43 12.74 12.53
CA ASN A 76 -2.27 14.02 11.83
C ASN A 76 -0.82 14.40 11.46
N ILE A 77 0.13 13.45 11.51
CA ILE A 77 1.51 13.66 11.08
C ILE A 77 1.75 12.88 9.79
N ARG A 78 2.27 13.55 8.75
CA ARG A 78 2.71 12.88 7.52
C ARG A 78 3.96 12.06 7.80
N VAL A 79 3.83 10.75 7.85
CA VAL A 79 4.91 9.81 8.20
C VAL A 79 5.68 9.37 6.96
N PHE A 80 5.01 9.35 5.81
CA PHE A 80 5.59 8.92 4.54
C PHE A 80 4.77 9.38 3.34
N GLU A 81 5.44 9.45 2.20
CA GLU A 81 4.87 9.72 0.90
C GLU A 81 5.64 8.98 -0.18
N THR A 82 4.98 8.66 -1.28
CA THR A 82 5.64 8.19 -2.49
C THR A 82 4.85 8.59 -3.72
N ASP A 83 5.51 8.57 -4.87
CA ASP A 83 4.89 8.84 -6.16
C ASP A 83 3.76 7.85 -6.45
N PHE A 84 2.61 8.38 -6.81
CA PHE A 84 1.40 7.63 -7.14
C PHE A 84 0.65 8.32 -8.27
N LYS A 85 1.05 8.00 -9.51
CA LYS A 85 0.52 8.61 -10.75
C LYS A 85 -0.76 7.93 -11.25
N TYR A 86 -1.47 7.24 -10.38
CA TYR A 86 -2.61 6.39 -10.70
C TYR A 86 -3.81 6.79 -9.87
N ASP A 87 -5.02 6.61 -10.37
CA ASP A 87 -6.22 6.86 -9.58
C ASP A 87 -6.51 5.67 -8.66
N PHE A 88 -6.85 5.96 -7.40
CA PHE A 88 -7.43 4.96 -6.53
C PHE A 88 -8.78 4.50 -7.06
N THR A 89 -8.87 3.22 -7.40
CA THR A 89 -10.17 2.59 -7.63
C THR A 89 -10.84 2.27 -6.30
N THR A 90 -12.17 2.14 -6.28
CA THR A 90 -12.91 1.67 -5.10
C THR A 90 -12.37 0.33 -4.58
N LYS A 91 -11.91 -0.54 -5.48
CA LYS A 91 -11.30 -1.83 -5.10
C LYS A 91 -9.97 -1.64 -4.39
N ASP A 92 -9.15 -0.67 -4.80
CA ASP A 92 -7.88 -0.38 -4.16
C ASP A 92 -8.09 0.19 -2.75
N ILE A 93 -9.06 1.10 -2.60
CA ILE A 93 -9.46 1.67 -1.30
C ILE A 93 -9.89 0.55 -0.36
N TYR A 94 -10.85 -0.28 -0.79
CA TYR A 94 -11.33 -1.42 0.00
C TYR A 94 -10.21 -2.39 0.37
N TYR A 95 -9.32 -2.70 -0.57
CA TYR A 95 -8.18 -3.57 -0.32
C TYR A 95 -7.24 -3.00 0.73
N LEU A 96 -6.86 -1.72 0.61
CA LEU A 96 -5.97 -1.04 1.54
C LEU A 96 -6.59 -0.94 2.92
N GLU A 97 -7.85 -0.52 3.02
CA GLU A 97 -8.55 -0.36 4.29
C GLU A 97 -8.59 -1.68 5.07
N ASN A 98 -8.99 -2.78 4.42
CA ASN A 98 -9.00 -4.10 5.07
C ASN A 98 -7.61 -4.59 5.44
N THR A 99 -6.62 -4.38 4.57
CA THR A 99 -5.25 -4.81 4.86
C THR A 99 -4.68 -4.04 6.05
N ILE A 100 -4.89 -2.72 6.12
CA ILE A 100 -4.48 -1.90 7.27
C ILE A 100 -5.21 -2.35 8.53
N HIS A 101 -6.50 -2.65 8.42
CA HIS A 101 -7.30 -3.15 9.53
C HIS A 101 -6.74 -4.45 10.11
N GLU A 102 -6.48 -5.46 9.25
CA GLU A 102 -5.87 -6.73 9.64
C GLU A 102 -4.50 -6.52 10.29
N LEU A 103 -3.64 -5.71 9.67
CA LEU A 103 -2.32 -5.39 10.22
C LEU A 103 -2.41 -4.77 11.62
N VAL A 104 -3.33 -3.83 11.83
CA VAL A 104 -3.46 -3.19 13.15
C VAL A 104 -4.08 -4.15 14.18
N GLN A 105 -5.04 -4.98 13.79
CA GLN A 105 -5.62 -6.01 14.66
C GLN A 105 -4.54 -6.94 15.23
N ASP A 106 -3.65 -7.42 14.37
CA ASP A 106 -2.57 -8.33 14.76
C ASP A 106 -1.62 -7.69 15.79
N TYR A 107 -1.32 -6.40 15.63
CA TYR A 107 -0.43 -5.66 16.55
C TYR A 107 -1.09 -5.27 17.87
N TYR A 108 -2.36 -4.86 17.84
CA TYR A 108 -3.09 -4.37 19.02
C TYR A 108 -3.89 -5.45 19.73
N LYS A 109 -3.63 -6.73 19.44
CA LYS A 109 -4.34 -7.87 20.05
C LYS A 109 -5.86 -7.70 19.96
N PHE A 110 -6.35 -7.26 18.80
CA PHE A 110 -7.77 -7.05 18.49
C PHE A 110 -8.48 -5.89 19.22
N ASP A 111 -7.79 -5.03 19.99
CA ASP A 111 -8.42 -3.81 20.57
C ASP A 111 -8.44 -2.65 19.55
N LEU A 112 -9.42 -2.70 18.65
CA LEU A 112 -9.62 -1.68 17.62
C LEU A 112 -10.41 -0.46 18.11
N SER A 113 -10.91 -0.45 19.34
CA SER A 113 -11.70 0.67 19.88
C SER A 113 -10.92 1.99 19.94
N LYS A 114 -9.60 1.91 19.76
CA LYS A 114 -8.64 3.03 19.83
C LYS A 114 -8.00 3.36 18.48
N VAL A 115 -8.50 2.75 17.41
CA VAL A 115 -7.95 2.88 16.06
C VAL A 115 -9.02 3.44 15.12
N ASP A 116 -8.69 4.57 14.50
CA ASP A 116 -9.46 5.16 13.40
C ASP A 116 -8.68 4.97 12.11
N ILE A 117 -9.29 4.38 11.08
CA ILE A 117 -8.65 4.08 9.79
C ILE A 117 -9.45 4.78 8.70
N ILE A 118 -8.77 5.58 7.89
CA ILE A 118 -9.38 6.33 6.78
C ILE A 118 -8.53 6.10 5.54
N VAL A 119 -9.16 5.63 4.45
CA VAL A 119 -8.50 5.55 3.13
C VAL A 119 -9.32 6.38 2.15
N CYS A 120 -8.70 7.41 1.57
CA CYS A 120 -9.39 8.32 0.64
C CYS A 120 -8.55 8.64 -0.60
N ALA A 121 -9.27 8.80 -1.71
CA ALA A 121 -8.74 9.29 -2.98
C ALA A 121 -8.79 10.82 -3.05
#